data_AF-A0A7S1U074-F1
#
_entry.id   AF-A0A7S1U074-F1
#
_cell.length_a   1.000
_cell.length_b   1.000
_cell.length_c   1.000
_cell.angle_alpha   90.00
_cell.angle_beta   90.00
_cell.angle_gamma   90.00
#
_symmetry.space_group_name_H-M   'P 1'
#
loop_
_entity.id
_entity.type
_entity.pdbx_description
1 polymer ?
#
loop_
_entity_poly.entity_id
_entity_poly.type
_entity_poly.pdbx_seq_one_letter_code
_entity_poly.pdbx_strand_id
1 'polypeptide(L)'
;ARVDAADAVHLLCEFAGAAEPRWAVLRDDDAASDFIRRDSGEPVAMPGAHLAPRAVEERLAELTTELKAVREEYRRYRVRTQIHVKQRERDVAEAQSLRLTSAQPSAAAAGPAAGAGPSQREWQEHVAAAEEARQAAQREGSSWRKLYEQERKTREELMRRGVETALAASWRKRYESAVREKDRLLTLLRLYH
;
A
#
# COMPACT_ATOMS: atom_id res chain seq x y z
N ALA A 1 15.97 23.41 6.90
CA ALA A 1 15.03 24.54 6.97
C ALA A 1 14.26 24.45 8.28
N ARG A 2 14.11 25.57 8.99
CA ARG A 2 13.22 25.66 10.16
C ARG A 2 12.08 26.59 9.75
N VAL A 3 10.84 26.18 10.01
CA VAL A 3 9.65 27.01 9.78
C VAL A 3 9.18 27.48 11.15
N ASP A 4 9.22 28.78 11.39
CA ASP A 4 8.72 29.37 12.64
C ASP A 4 7.22 29.65 12.56
N ALA A 5 6.59 29.95 13.69
CA ALA A 5 5.14 30.18 13.84
C ALA A 5 4.54 31.33 12.99
N ALA A 6 5.35 32.02 12.20
CA ALA A 6 4.97 33.09 11.28
C ALA A 6 5.09 32.69 9.80
N ASP A 7 5.10 31.38 9.49
CA ASP A 7 5.21 30.79 8.15
C ASP A 7 6.47 31.21 7.36
N ALA A 8 7.49 31.73 8.05
CA ALA A 8 8.76 32.09 7.43
C ALA A 8 9.70 30.87 7.33
N VAL A 9 10.28 30.66 6.14
CA VAL A 9 11.25 29.62 5.86
C VAL A 9 12.65 30.13 6.14
N HIS A 10 13.33 29.53 7.12
CA HIS A 10 14.72 29.83 7.42
C HIS A 10 15.64 28.85 6.69
N LEU A 11 16.46 29.38 5.78
CA LEU A 11 17.51 28.64 5.10
C LEU A 11 18.88 29.00 5.69
N LEU A 12 19.70 27.99 5.93
CA LEU A 12 21.10 28.19 6.30
C LEU A 12 21.92 28.16 5.01
N CYS A 13 22.49 29.29 4.64
CA CYS A 13 23.17 29.48 3.36
C CYS A 13 24.68 29.64 3.60
N GLU A 14 25.46 28.82 2.92
CA GLU A 14 26.91 28.98 2.81
C GLU A 14 27.19 29.69 1.49
N PHE A 15 27.59 30.97 1.58
CA PHE A 15 27.94 31.76 0.40
C PHE A 15 29.41 31.54 0.05
N ALA A 16 29.72 31.44 -1.25
CA ALA A 16 31.10 31.38 -1.72
C ALA A 16 31.86 32.65 -1.29
N GLY A 17 32.82 32.50 -0.39
CA GLY A 17 33.63 33.59 0.18
C GLY A 17 33.19 34.12 1.55
N ALA A 18 32.10 33.60 2.13
CA ALA A 18 31.73 33.89 3.52
C ALA A 18 32.41 32.91 4.47
N ALA A 19 33.03 33.42 5.54
CA ALA A 19 33.72 32.60 6.55
C ALA A 19 32.75 31.80 7.45
N GLU A 20 31.48 32.22 7.53
CA GLU A 20 30.46 31.59 8.35
C GLU A 20 29.12 31.49 7.62
N PRO A 21 28.37 30.39 7.81
CA PRO A 21 27.04 30.22 7.25
C PRO A 21 26.09 31.24 7.85
N ARG A 22 25.25 31.85 7.01
CA ARG A 22 24.27 32.86 7.43
C ARG A 22 22.85 32.36 7.24
N TRP A 23 21.97 32.71 8.17
CA TRP A 23 20.55 32.43 8.05
C TRP A 23 19.88 33.44 7.14
N ALA A 24 19.30 32.98 6.03
CA ALA A 24 18.40 33.73 5.19
C ALA A 24 16.96 33.45 5.63
N VAL A 25 16.17 34.51 5.78
CA VAL A 25 14.74 34.41 6.10
C VAL A 25 13.96 34.69 4.82
N LEU A 26 13.21 33.70 4.36
CA LEU A 26 12.37 33.79 3.19
C LEU A 26 10.92 33.72 3.64
N ARG A 27 10.12 34.70 3.21
CA ARG A 27 8.72 34.84 3.64
C ARG A 27 7.73 34.26 2.64
N ASP A 28 8.17 34.05 1.40
CA ASP A 28 7.32 33.62 0.29
C ASP A 28 8.05 32.56 -0.55
N ASP A 29 7.30 31.61 -1.11
CA ASP A 29 7.83 30.55 -1.97
C ASP A 29 8.50 31.12 -3.23
N ASP A 30 8.01 32.25 -3.74
CA ASP A 30 8.62 32.95 -4.89
C ASP A 30 10.01 33.50 -4.54
N ALA A 31 10.17 34.05 -3.32
CA ALA A 31 11.45 34.53 -2.84
C ALA A 31 12.46 33.38 -2.65
N ALA A 32 11.98 32.21 -2.23
CA ALA A 32 12.81 31.01 -2.11
C ALA A 32 13.23 30.45 -3.47
N SER A 33 12.30 30.42 -4.43
CA SER A 33 12.56 29.98 -5.80
C SER A 33 13.57 30.90 -6.51
N ASP A 34 13.42 32.22 -6.36
CA ASP A 34 14.36 33.20 -6.92
C ASP A 34 15.74 33.13 -6.26
N PHE A 35 15.81 32.88 -4.95
CA PHE A 35 17.06 32.69 -4.22
C PHE A 35 17.83 31.46 -4.72
N ILE A 36 17.14 30.32 -4.85
CA ILE A 36 17.72 29.08 -5.38
C ILE A 36 18.22 29.29 -6.82
N ARG A 37 17.43 29.96 -7.67
CA ARG A 37 17.82 30.22 -9.07
C ARG A 37 19.07 31.08 -9.22
N ARG A 38 19.30 32.04 -8.31
CA ARG A 38 20.42 32.99 -8.40
C ARG A 38 21.73 32.43 -7.84
N ASP A 39 21.66 31.70 -6.72
CA ASP A 39 22.86 31.39 -5.94
C ASP A 39 23.36 29.94 -6.08
N SER A 40 22.52 28.95 -6.46
CA SER A 40 22.94 27.54 -6.44
C SER A 40 23.59 27.04 -7.73
N GLY A 41 23.51 27.76 -8.86
CA GLY A 41 24.11 27.39 -10.16
C GLY A 41 23.52 26.12 -10.82
N GLU A 42 22.97 25.20 -10.03
CA GLU A 42 22.24 24.00 -10.42
C GLU A 42 20.80 24.11 -9.89
N PRO A 43 19.76 23.81 -10.70
CA PRO A 43 18.38 23.91 -10.26
C PRO A 43 18.09 22.83 -9.20
N VAL A 44 18.11 23.21 -7.93
CA VAL A 44 17.68 22.35 -6.82
C VAL A 44 16.16 22.23 -6.89
N ALA A 45 15.67 21.01 -7.11
CA ALA A 45 14.23 20.74 -7.06
C ALA A 45 13.75 20.94 -5.62
N MET A 46 12.92 21.96 -5.42
CA MET A 46 12.20 22.16 -4.15
C MET A 46 11.35 20.91 -3.88
N PRO A 47 11.47 20.28 -2.70
CA PRO A 47 10.52 19.26 -2.29
C PRO A 47 9.11 19.85 -2.35
N GLY A 48 8.14 19.10 -2.88
CA GLY A 48 6.77 19.60 -3.07
C GLY A 48 6.17 20.12 -1.76
N ALA A 49 5.43 21.23 -1.89
CA ALA A 49 4.73 22.01 -0.85
C ALA A 49 4.86 21.43 0.57
N HIS A 50 5.73 22.05 1.36
CA HIS A 50 5.78 21.81 2.79
C HIS A 50 4.48 22.36 3.38
N LEU A 51 3.56 21.46 3.75
CA LEU A 51 2.43 21.85 4.59
C LEU A 51 2.99 22.53 5.84
N ALA A 52 2.47 23.71 6.18
CA ALA A 52 2.77 24.34 7.46
C ALA A 52 2.52 23.34 8.60
N PRO A 53 3.26 23.40 9.73
CA PRO A 53 3.13 22.42 10.82
C PRO A 53 1.68 22.16 11.23
N ARG A 54 0.85 23.21 11.25
CA ARG A 54 -0.59 23.13 11.53
C ARG A 54 -1.38 22.35 10.46
N ALA A 55 -1.08 22.59 9.18
CA ALA A 55 -1.72 21.87 8.07
C ALA A 55 -1.32 20.39 8.04
N VAL A 56 -0.12 20.05 8.53
CA VAL A 56 0.29 18.65 8.75
C VAL A 56 -0.54 18.00 9.84
N GLU A 57 -0.76 18.68 10.97
CA GLU A 57 -1.58 18.17 12.08
C GLU A 57 -3.04 17.96 11.67
N GLU A 58 -3.63 18.92 10.96
CA GLU A 58 -4.98 18.82 10.41
C GLU A 58 -5.08 17.64 9.43
N ARG A 59 -4.11 17.47 8.54
CA ARG A 59 -4.09 16.35 7.59
C ARG A 59 -3.90 15.00 8.28
N LEU A 60 -3.09 14.93 9.33
CA LEU A 60 -2.92 13.72 10.14
C LEU A 60 -4.22 13.37 10.88
N ALA A 61 -4.94 14.35 11.39
CA ALA A 61 -6.24 14.14 12.03
C ALA A 61 -7.27 13.58 11.05
N GLU A 62 -7.37 14.16 9.83
CA GLU A 62 -8.23 13.65 8.75
C GLU A 62 -7.90 12.20 8.41
N LEU A 63 -6.63 11.90 8.11
CA LEU A 63 -6.20 10.53 7.76
C LEU A 63 -6.48 9.54 8.90
N THR A 64 -6.35 9.98 10.15
CA THR A 64 -6.66 9.14 11.31
C THR A 64 -8.16 8.81 11.37
N THR A 65 -9.03 9.74 11.00
CA THR A 65 -10.48 9.48 10.94
C THR A 65 -10.85 8.55 9.78
N GLU A 66 -10.24 8.74 8.61
CA GLU A 66 -10.43 7.86 7.45
C GLU A 66 -9.99 6.43 7.76
N LEU A 67 -8.82 6.26 8.38
CA LEU A 67 -8.31 4.94 8.79
C LEU A 67 -9.24 4.24 9.78
N LYS A 68 -9.83 4.99 10.72
CA LYS A 68 -10.83 4.43 11.65
C LYS A 68 -12.08 3.96 10.91
N ALA A 69 -12.57 4.73 9.94
CA ALA A 69 -13.72 4.35 9.13
C ALA A 69 -13.46 3.08 8.30
N VAL A 70 -12.33 3.02 7.59
CA VAL A 70 -11.91 1.86 6.80
C VAL A 70 -11.74 0.62 7.67
N ARG A 71 -11.18 0.77 8.88
CA ARG A 71 -11.01 -0.35 9.82
C ARG A 71 -12.36 -0.92 10.28
N GLU A 72 -13.33 -0.07 10.57
CA GLU A 72 -14.67 -0.52 10.98
C GLU A 72 -15.42 -1.14 9.80
N GLU A 73 -15.28 -0.61 8.59
CA GLU A 73 -15.84 -1.22 7.39
C GLU A 73 -15.27 -2.61 7.14
N TYR A 74 -13.95 -2.78 7.28
CA TYR A 74 -13.31 -4.08 7.18
C TYR A 74 -13.81 -5.06 8.26
N ARG A 75 -14.04 -4.56 9.48
CA ARG A 75 -14.62 -5.36 10.58
C ARG A 75 -16.03 -5.84 10.22
N ARG A 76 -16.88 -4.94 9.71
CA ARG A 76 -18.24 -5.26 9.24
C ARG A 76 -18.23 -6.25 8.09
N TYR A 77 -17.33 -6.07 7.13
CA TYR A 77 -17.14 -7.00 6.02
C TYR A 77 -16.79 -8.41 6.53
N ARG A 78 -15.79 -8.54 7.42
CA ARG A 78 -15.43 -9.83 8.05
C ARG A 78 -16.62 -10.50 8.73
N VAL A 79 -17.40 -9.76 9.51
CA VAL A 79 -18.58 -10.28 10.20
C VAL A 79 -19.63 -10.75 9.18
N ARG A 80 -19.95 -9.94 8.15
CA ARG A 80 -20.88 -10.36 7.09
C ARG A 80 -20.43 -11.63 6.39
N THR A 81 -19.15 -11.72 6.03
CA THR A 81 -18.61 -12.91 5.37
C THR A 81 -18.71 -14.13 6.28
N GLN A 82 -18.42 -14.00 7.58
CA GLN A 82 -18.59 -15.09 8.54
C GLN A 82 -20.06 -15.51 8.70
N ILE A 83 -20.99 -14.56 8.71
CA ILE A 83 -22.44 -14.85 8.73
C ILE A 83 -22.83 -15.63 7.47
N HIS A 84 -22.42 -15.17 6.29
CA HIS A 84 -22.70 -15.86 5.03
C HIS A 84 -22.14 -17.28 5.00
N VAL A 85 -20.92 -17.49 5.51
CA VAL A 85 -20.32 -18.83 5.64
C VAL A 85 -21.17 -19.70 6.57
N LYS A 86 -21.55 -19.19 7.75
CA LYS A 86 -22.39 -19.95 8.70
C LYS A 86 -23.80 -20.23 8.20
N GLN A 87 -24.41 -19.29 7.45
CA GLN A 87 -25.70 -19.50 6.81
C GLN A 87 -25.59 -20.62 5.78
N ARG A 88 -24.59 -20.56 4.90
CA ARG A 88 -24.34 -21.62 3.92
C ARG A 88 -24.07 -22.97 4.56
N GLU A 89 -23.33 -23.02 5.67
CA GLU A 89 -23.11 -24.26 6.44
C GLU A 89 -24.42 -24.83 7.01
N ARG A 90 -25.32 -23.97 7.51
CA ARG A 90 -26.66 -24.38 7.98
C ARG A 90 -27.52 -24.91 6.83
N ASP A 91 -27.56 -24.22 5.70
CA ASP A 91 -28.34 -24.65 4.53
C ASP A 91 -27.84 -26.01 4.03
N VAL A 92 -26.52 -26.24 4.04
CA VAL A 92 -25.93 -27.54 3.69
C VAL A 92 -26.28 -28.61 4.72
N ALA A 93 -26.21 -28.31 6.02
CA ALA A 93 -26.56 -29.25 7.07
C ALA A 93 -28.06 -29.61 7.05
N GLU A 94 -28.94 -28.65 6.78
CA GLU A 94 -30.38 -28.86 6.62
C GLU A 94 -30.66 -29.72 5.38
N ALA A 95 -30.03 -29.42 4.24
CA ALA A 95 -30.12 -30.24 3.03
C ALA A 95 -29.62 -31.68 3.26
N GLN A 96 -28.60 -31.88 4.10
CA GLN A 96 -28.12 -33.21 4.48
C GLN A 96 -29.08 -33.92 5.44
N SER A 97 -29.64 -33.22 6.44
CA SER A 97 -30.62 -33.78 7.37
C SER A 97 -31.88 -34.25 6.66
N LEU A 98 -32.40 -33.45 5.72
CA LEU A 98 -33.57 -33.78 4.91
C LEU A 98 -33.35 -35.10 4.13
N ARG A 99 -32.14 -35.30 3.59
CA ARG A 99 -31.77 -36.54 2.90
C ARG A 99 -31.65 -37.75 3.81
N LEU A 100 -31.20 -37.56 5.05
CA LEU A 100 -31.12 -38.63 6.05
C LEU A 100 -32.51 -39.05 6.53
N THR A 101 -33.43 -38.11 6.72
CA THR A 101 -34.83 -38.41 7.06
C THR A 101 -35.59 -39.10 5.92
N SER A 102 -35.25 -38.83 4.64
CA SER A 102 -35.85 -39.55 3.50
C SER A 102 -35.27 -40.96 3.28
N ALA A 103 -34.22 -41.36 4.01
CA ALA A 103 -33.56 -42.66 3.89
C ALA A 103 -34.00 -43.70 4.95
N GLN A 104 -34.95 -43.38 5.84
CA GLN A 104 -35.61 -44.40 6.66
C GLN A 104 -36.79 -45.01 5.89
N PRO A 105 -36.81 -46.34 5.64
CA PRO A 105 -37.98 -46.99 5.07
C PRO A 105 -39.04 -47.14 6.16
N SER A 106 -40.01 -46.22 6.19
CA SER A 106 -41.29 -46.47 6.85
C SER A 106 -42.11 -47.37 5.94
N ALA A 107 -42.23 -48.63 6.35
CA ALA A 107 -43.30 -49.50 5.88
C ALA A 107 -44.65 -48.94 6.36
N ALA A 108 -45.65 -49.05 5.48
CA ALA A 108 -47.08 -48.78 5.67
C ALA A 108 -47.53 -47.31 5.70
N ALA A 109 -48.09 -46.84 4.57
CA ALA A 109 -49.53 -46.57 4.43
C ALA A 109 -49.80 -45.73 3.17
N ALA A 110 -50.87 -46.10 2.45
CA ALA A 110 -51.37 -45.40 1.28
C ALA A 110 -51.85 -43.97 1.60
N GLY A 111 -51.57 -43.01 0.71
CA GLY A 111 -52.11 -41.65 0.74
C GLY A 111 -51.42 -40.77 -0.31
N PRO A 112 -52.14 -39.87 -1.02
CA PRO A 112 -51.70 -39.30 -2.28
C PRO A 112 -50.52 -38.35 -2.13
N ALA A 113 -49.55 -38.49 -3.03
CA ALA A 113 -48.34 -37.69 -3.12
C ALA A 113 -48.67 -36.20 -3.34
N ALA A 114 -48.52 -35.40 -2.28
CA ALA A 114 -48.38 -33.96 -2.33
C ALA A 114 -47.01 -33.61 -1.75
N GLY A 115 -46.06 -33.27 -2.61
CA GLY A 115 -44.70 -32.92 -2.23
C GLY A 115 -43.68 -33.47 -3.23
N ALA A 116 -43.70 -32.94 -4.44
CA ALA A 116 -42.65 -33.22 -5.42
C ALA A 116 -41.33 -32.63 -4.91
N GLY A 117 -40.52 -33.47 -4.25
CA GLY A 117 -39.09 -33.21 -4.12
C GLY A 117 -38.45 -33.20 -5.50
N PRO A 118 -37.29 -32.54 -5.65
CA PRO A 118 -36.69 -32.39 -6.96
C PRO A 118 -36.49 -33.76 -7.61
N SER A 119 -36.89 -33.86 -8.87
CA SER A 119 -36.74 -35.07 -9.68
C SER A 119 -35.29 -35.57 -9.59
N GLN A 120 -35.07 -36.88 -9.65
CA GLN A 120 -33.70 -37.45 -9.62
C GLN A 120 -32.77 -36.84 -10.67
N ARG A 121 -33.32 -36.29 -11.77
CA ARG A 121 -32.60 -35.48 -12.75
C ARG A 121 -32.17 -34.11 -12.22
N GLU A 122 -33.07 -33.39 -11.56
CA GLU A 122 -32.78 -32.09 -10.93
C GLU A 122 -31.71 -32.24 -9.85
N TRP A 123 -31.71 -33.36 -9.10
CA TRP A 123 -30.64 -33.67 -8.15
C TRP A 123 -29.28 -33.87 -8.83
N GLN A 124 -29.24 -34.60 -9.95
CA GLN A 124 -28.01 -34.80 -10.73
C GLN A 124 -27.50 -33.49 -11.34
N GLU A 125 -28.40 -32.63 -11.84
CA GLU A 125 -28.08 -31.31 -12.38
C GLU A 125 -27.51 -30.39 -11.30
N HIS A 126 -28.09 -30.38 -10.09
CA HIS A 126 -27.57 -29.61 -8.97
C HIS A 126 -26.17 -30.07 -8.52
N VAL A 127 -25.91 -31.37 -8.51
CA VAL A 127 -24.58 -31.92 -8.18
C VAL A 127 -23.57 -31.53 -9.26
N ALA A 128 -23.92 -31.67 -10.54
CA ALA A 128 -23.06 -31.27 -11.66
C ALA A 128 -22.73 -29.76 -11.62
N ALA A 129 -23.73 -28.91 -11.38
CA ALA A 129 -23.55 -27.47 -11.24
C ALA A 129 -22.67 -27.10 -10.02
N ALA A 130 -22.80 -27.82 -8.90
CA ALA A 130 -21.96 -27.61 -7.73
C ALA A 130 -20.50 -28.04 -7.98
N GLU A 131 -20.27 -29.11 -8.74
CA GLU A 131 -18.93 -29.55 -9.15
C GLU A 131 -18.30 -28.55 -10.14
N GLU A 132 -19.05 -28.03 -11.10
CA GLU A 132 -18.60 -26.99 -12.01
C GLU A 132 -18.21 -25.71 -11.27
N ALA A 133 -19.05 -25.25 -10.34
CA ALA A 133 -18.76 -24.08 -9.51
C ALA A 133 -17.49 -24.29 -8.66
N ARG A 134 -17.27 -25.52 -8.15
CA ARG A 134 -16.07 -25.88 -7.40
C ARG A 134 -14.82 -25.87 -8.29
N GLN A 135 -14.92 -26.40 -9.51
CA GLN A 135 -13.82 -26.38 -10.48
C GLN A 135 -13.50 -24.95 -10.95
N ALA A 136 -14.52 -24.12 -11.18
CA ALA A 136 -14.34 -22.71 -11.53
C ALA A 136 -13.62 -21.93 -10.42
N ALA A 137 -14.08 -22.07 -9.17
CA ALA A 137 -13.42 -21.47 -8.01
C ALA A 137 -11.97 -21.98 -7.82
N GLN A 138 -11.70 -23.26 -8.13
CA GLN A 138 -10.34 -23.80 -8.07
C GLN A 138 -9.44 -23.24 -9.18
N ARG A 139 -9.97 -23.01 -10.39
CA ARG A 139 -9.27 -22.36 -11.50
C ARG A 139 -8.93 -20.91 -11.17
N GLU A 140 -9.89 -20.14 -10.67
CA GLU A 140 -9.66 -18.76 -10.21
C GLU A 140 -8.66 -18.72 -9.05
N GLY A 141 -8.80 -19.61 -8.06
CA GLY A 141 -7.82 -19.71 -6.98
C GLY A 141 -6.41 -20.04 -7.47
N SER A 142 -6.30 -20.82 -8.55
CA SER A 142 -5.01 -21.14 -9.17
C SER A 142 -4.40 -19.99 -9.96
N SER A 143 -5.22 -19.16 -10.64
CA SER A 143 -4.73 -17.97 -11.36
C SER A 143 -4.25 -16.89 -10.38
N TRP A 144 -5.00 -16.64 -9.30
CA TRP A 144 -4.59 -15.70 -8.26
C TRP A 144 -3.30 -16.13 -7.56
N ARG A 145 -3.13 -17.43 -7.28
CA ARG A 145 -1.87 -17.96 -6.73
C ARG A 145 -0.68 -17.71 -7.66
N LYS A 146 -0.84 -17.95 -8.97
CA LYS A 146 0.21 -17.71 -9.96
C LYS A 146 0.60 -16.23 -10.05
N LEU A 147 -0.39 -15.33 -10.10
CA LEU A 147 -0.16 -13.88 -10.13
C LEU A 147 0.59 -13.41 -8.86
N TYR A 148 0.16 -13.90 -7.69
CA TYR A 148 0.83 -13.59 -6.44
C TYR A 148 2.28 -14.09 -6.39
N GLU A 149 2.53 -15.32 -6.83
CA GLU A 149 3.91 -15.86 -6.90
C GLU A 149 4.78 -15.08 -7.89
N GLN A 150 4.22 -14.64 -9.01
CA GLN A 150 4.92 -13.81 -9.98
C GLN A 150 5.32 -12.47 -9.37
N GLU A 151 4.40 -11.75 -8.73
CA GLU A 151 4.68 -10.50 -8.02
C GLU A 151 5.69 -10.67 -6.87
N ARG A 152 5.61 -11.78 -6.16
CA ARG A 152 6.59 -12.10 -5.11
C ARG A 152 7.99 -12.26 -5.69
N LYS A 153 8.12 -12.96 -6.83
CA LYS A 153 9.40 -13.16 -7.53
C LYS A 153 9.94 -11.86 -8.10
N THR A 154 9.11 -11.04 -8.75
CA THR A 154 9.56 -9.73 -9.28
C THR A 154 10.06 -8.82 -8.16
N ARG A 155 9.36 -8.82 -7.01
CA ARG A 155 9.81 -8.09 -5.81
C ARG A 155 11.14 -8.63 -5.27
N GLU A 156 11.27 -9.95 -5.11
CA GLU A 156 12.52 -10.59 -4.69
C GLU A 156 13.67 -10.27 -5.66
N GLU A 157 13.41 -10.24 -6.97
CA GLU A 157 14.37 -9.86 -8.00
C GLU A 157 14.75 -8.39 -7.94
N LEU A 158 13.81 -7.48 -7.71
CA LEU A 158 14.10 -6.05 -7.53
C LEU A 158 14.94 -5.80 -6.28
N MET A 159 14.63 -6.50 -5.18
CA MET A 159 15.42 -6.47 -3.96
C MET A 159 16.82 -7.07 -4.18
N ARG A 160 16.94 -8.19 -4.91
CA ARG A 160 18.24 -8.81 -5.26
C ARG A 160 19.06 -7.96 -6.21
N ARG A 161 18.43 -7.30 -7.18
CA ARG A 161 19.07 -6.37 -8.12
C ARG A 161 19.59 -5.14 -7.39
N GLY A 162 19.17 -4.90 -6.14
CA GLY A 162 19.78 -3.91 -5.28
C GLY A 162 19.74 -2.53 -5.90
N VAL A 163 18.68 -2.16 -6.62
CA VAL A 163 18.63 -0.85 -7.29
C VAL A 163 18.78 0.28 -6.26
N GLU A 164 18.22 0.09 -5.07
CA GLU A 164 18.42 0.97 -3.92
C GLU A 164 19.87 0.95 -3.39
N THR A 165 20.54 -0.21 -3.40
CA THR A 165 21.94 -0.33 -2.96
C THR A 165 22.92 0.23 -3.99
N ALA A 166 22.63 0.10 -5.28
CA ALA A 166 23.37 0.68 -6.40
C ALA A 166 23.21 2.20 -6.43
N LEU A 167 21.99 2.71 -6.20
CA LEU A 167 21.75 4.14 -6.04
C LEU A 167 22.54 4.66 -4.83
N ALA A 168 22.42 4.05 -3.66
CA ALA A 168 23.17 4.44 -2.46
C ALA A 168 24.70 4.40 -2.68
N ALA A 169 25.22 3.39 -3.40
CA ALA A 169 26.64 3.31 -3.75
C ALA A 169 27.08 4.45 -4.70
N SER A 170 26.25 4.80 -5.68
CA SER A 170 26.55 5.91 -6.60
C SER A 170 26.60 7.27 -5.86
N TRP A 171 25.71 7.48 -4.90
CA TRP A 171 25.70 8.68 -4.05
C TRP A 171 26.93 8.75 -3.14
N ARG A 172 27.31 7.64 -2.51
CA ARG A 172 28.56 7.57 -1.72
C ARG A 172 29.78 7.92 -2.57
N LYS A 173 29.89 7.35 -3.77
CA LYS A 173 31.00 7.65 -4.69
C LYS A 173 31.06 9.12 -5.08
N ARG A 174 29.91 9.74 -5.39
CA ARG A 174 29.83 11.18 -5.70
C ARG A 174 30.23 12.04 -4.50
N TYR A 175 29.72 11.71 -3.32
CA TYR A 175 30.06 12.39 -2.07
C TYR A 175 31.56 12.32 -1.76
N GLU A 176 32.16 11.12 -1.83
CA GLU A 176 33.60 10.95 -1.61
C GLU A 176 34.43 11.74 -2.63
N SER A 177 34.01 11.79 -3.89
CA SER A 177 34.70 12.57 -4.92
C SER A 177 34.64 14.07 -4.60
N ALA A 178 33.48 14.57 -4.20
CA ALA A 178 33.30 15.97 -3.84
C ALA A 178 34.12 16.36 -2.60
N VAL A 179 34.18 15.48 -1.59
CA VAL A 179 35.00 15.68 -0.39
C VAL A 179 36.49 15.70 -0.75
N ARG A 180 36.97 14.75 -1.56
CA ARG A 180 38.38 14.73 -2.00
C ARG A 180 38.75 15.99 -2.78
N GLU A 181 37.87 16.47 -3.65
CA GLU A 181 38.13 17.69 -4.41
C GLU A 181 38.14 18.92 -3.51
N LYS A 182 37.19 19.01 -2.56
CA LYS A 182 37.20 20.06 -1.54
C LYS A 182 38.51 20.08 -0.77
N ASP A 183 38.97 18.92 -0.29
CA ASP A 183 40.20 18.81 0.50
C ASP A 183 41.44 19.16 -0.34
N ARG A 184 41.45 18.77 -1.62
CA ARG A 184 42.50 19.15 -2.57
C ARG A 184 42.56 20.66 -2.78
N LEU A 185 41.41 21.29 -3.03
CA LEU A 185 41.30 22.73 -3.23
C LEU A 185 41.71 23.49 -1.97
N LEU A 186 41.28 23.04 -0.79
CA LEU A 186 41.72 23.62 0.50
C LEU A 186 43.23 23.47 0.72
N THR A 187 43.81 22.35 0.33
CA THR A 187 45.26 22.13 0.42
C THR A 187 46.01 23.09 -0.51
N LEU A 188 45.55 23.25 -1.75
CA LEU A 188 46.13 24.21 -2.69
C LEU A 188 46.00 25.64 -2.17
N LEU A 189 44.84 26.02 -1.64
CA LEU A 189 44.59 27.36 -1.12
C LEU A 189 45.49 27.70 0.08
N ARG A 190 45.82 26.70 0.91
CA ARG A 190 46.81 26.83 2.00
C ARG A 190 48.26 26.91 1.54
N LEU A 191 48.57 26.47 0.32
CA LEU A 191 49.93 26.56 -0.25
C LEU A 191 50.16 27.88 -1.01
N TYR A 192 49.09 28.57 -1.42
CA TYR A 192 49.15 29.84 -2.14
C TYR A 192 48.90 31.09 -1.24
N HIS A 193 48.69 30.88 0.06
CA HIS A 193 48.67 31.91 1.10
C HIS A 193 49.78 31.65 2.12
#